data_AF-A0A2S6FJ69-F1
#
_entry.id   AF-A0A2S6FJ69-F1
#
_cell.length_a   1.000
_cell.length_b   1.000
_cell.length_c   1.000
_cell.angle_alpha   90.00
_cell.angle_beta   90.00
_cell.angle_gamma   90.00
#
_symmetry.space_group_name_H-M   'P 1'
#
loop_
_entity.id
_entity.type
_entity.pdbx_description
1 polymer ?
#
loop_
_entity_poly.entity_id
_entity_poly.type
_entity_poly.pdbx_seq_one_letter_code
_entity_poly.pdbx_strand_id
1 'polypeptide(L)'
;MQPYLIRYRERTPVLCAAICQYPIAEHEAGEHDGFVIITGSVGGVMDIHDRRSVSLPGKLAQEWLSPATPKESAKQMVLLLDESPEAFEWFKIDRAIGNVRNQGRALIKLTGQIQCGDYKGNG
;
A
#
# COMPACT_ATOMS: atom_id res chain seq x y z
N MET A 1 -12.14 4.31 -16.54
CA MET A 1 -12.19 4.23 -15.07
C MET A 1 -11.86 5.60 -14.49
N GLN A 2 -12.36 5.95 -13.31
CA GLN A 2 -11.99 7.19 -12.59
C GLN A 2 -10.84 6.88 -11.63
N PRO A 3 -9.64 7.49 -11.76
CA PRO A 3 -8.56 7.25 -10.81
C PRO A 3 -8.77 7.98 -9.49
N TYR A 4 -8.26 7.37 -8.42
CA TYR A 4 -8.23 7.91 -7.07
C TYR A 4 -6.80 7.89 -6.53
N LEU A 5 -6.44 8.90 -5.76
CA LEU A 5 -5.28 8.85 -4.89
C LEU A 5 -5.74 8.39 -3.50
N ILE A 6 -5.06 7.41 -2.91
CA ILE A 6 -5.27 6.94 -1.53
C ILE A 6 -4.00 7.30 -0.74
N ARG A 7 -4.17 7.86 0.46
CA ARG A 7 -3.05 8.22 1.36
C ARG A 7 -3.48 8.21 2.82
N TYR A 8 -2.52 8.20 3.74
CA TYR A 8 -2.83 8.47 5.14
C TYR A 8 -3.42 9.86 5.33
N ARG A 9 -4.37 10.00 6.26
CA ARG A 9 -4.93 11.30 6.68
C ARG A 9 -3.83 12.25 7.20
N GLU A 10 -2.85 11.69 7.90
CA GLU A 10 -1.69 12.42 8.43
C GLU A 10 -0.69 12.83 7.35
N ARG A 11 -0.90 12.42 6.10
CA ARG A 11 -0.04 12.70 4.93
C ARG A 11 1.40 12.20 5.09
N THR A 12 1.60 11.22 5.96
CA THR A 12 2.82 10.42 6.05
C THR A 12 2.89 9.43 4.87
N PRO A 13 4.09 8.93 4.52
CA PRO A 13 4.23 7.89 3.50
C PRO A 13 3.54 6.59 3.92
N VAL A 14 2.91 5.90 2.95
CA VAL A 14 2.36 4.55 3.13
C VAL A 14 3.48 3.53 2.90
N LEU A 15 3.67 2.61 3.85
CA LEU A 15 4.68 1.57 3.76
C LEU A 15 4.03 0.24 3.37
N CYS A 16 4.14 -0.12 2.10
CA CYS A 16 3.54 -1.35 1.57
C CYS A 16 4.48 -2.55 1.77
N ALA A 17 3.96 -3.64 2.32
CA ALA A 17 4.71 -4.89 2.45
C ALA A 17 5.00 -5.49 1.06
N ALA A 18 6.23 -5.98 0.89
CA ALA A 18 6.69 -6.56 -0.37
C ALA A 18 7.63 -7.75 -0.13
N ILE A 19 7.61 -8.71 -1.04
CA ILE A 19 8.59 -9.79 -1.13
C ILE A 19 9.50 -9.48 -2.32
N CYS A 20 10.80 -9.57 -2.13
CA CYS A 20 11.78 -9.25 -3.16
C CYS A 20 12.82 -10.35 -3.32
N GLN A 21 13.33 -10.45 -4.54
CA GLN A 21 14.60 -11.09 -4.82
C GLN A 21 15.63 -9.96 -4.96
N TYR A 22 16.63 -9.96 -4.09
CA TYR A 22 17.67 -8.95 -4.06
C TYR A 22 19.04 -9.61 -4.28
N PRO A 23 19.98 -8.93 -4.95
CA PRO A 23 21.35 -9.40 -5.03
C PRO A 23 21.93 -9.52 -3.63
N ILE A 24 22.46 -10.70 -3.31
CA ILE A 24 23.24 -10.97 -2.10
C ILE A 24 24.62 -11.45 -2.53
N ALA A 25 25.59 -11.58 -1.62
CA ALA A 25 26.97 -11.94 -1.97
C ALA A 25 27.10 -13.21 -2.85
N GLU A 26 26.09 -14.09 -2.83
CA GLU A 26 26.01 -15.36 -3.55
C GLU A 26 25.14 -15.29 -4.83
N HIS A 27 24.47 -14.15 -5.09
CA HIS A 27 23.56 -13.92 -6.22
C HIS A 27 23.79 -12.54 -6.82
N GLU A 28 24.42 -12.48 -8.00
CA GLU A 28 24.56 -11.24 -8.77
C GLU A 28 23.21 -10.74 -9.29
N ALA A 29 23.12 -9.44 -9.56
CA ALA A 29 21.89 -8.84 -10.07
C ALA A 29 21.49 -9.42 -11.43
N GLY A 30 20.31 -10.05 -11.50
CA GLY A 30 19.74 -10.59 -12.71
C GLY A 30 18.63 -9.71 -13.30
N GLU A 31 18.39 -9.81 -14.61
CA GLU A 31 17.27 -9.12 -15.29
C GLU A 31 15.88 -9.55 -14.77
N HIS A 32 15.82 -10.66 -14.03
CA HIS A 32 14.59 -11.20 -13.43
C HIS A 32 14.45 -10.88 -11.94
N ASP A 33 15.44 -10.22 -11.32
CA ASP A 33 15.33 -9.76 -9.94
C ASP A 33 14.27 -8.66 -9.86
N GLY A 34 13.49 -8.69 -8.79
CA GLY A 34 12.38 -7.78 -8.64
C GLY A 34 11.66 -7.97 -7.32
N PHE A 35 10.49 -7.36 -7.22
CA PHE A 35 9.66 -7.45 -6.04
C PHE A 35 8.18 -7.47 -6.41
N VAL A 36 7.39 -8.01 -5.49
CA VAL A 36 5.94 -8.01 -5.56
C VAL A 36 5.38 -7.34 -4.32
N ILE A 37 4.36 -6.51 -4.49
CA ILE A 37 3.61 -5.91 -3.38
C ILE A 37 2.58 -6.92 -2.90
N ILE A 38 2.54 -7.18 -1.60
CA ILE A 38 1.56 -8.08 -0.99
C ILE A 38 0.22 -7.36 -0.93
N THR A 39 -0.84 -8.02 -1.41
CA THR A 39 -2.22 -7.51 -1.37
C THR A 39 -3.07 -8.32 -0.41
N GLY A 40 -3.81 -7.63 0.46
CA GLY A 40 -4.81 -8.24 1.36
C GLY A 40 -6.23 -8.10 0.80
N SER A 41 -7.17 -8.85 1.38
CA SER A 41 -8.62 -8.67 1.13
C SER A 41 -9.18 -7.58 2.04
N VAL A 42 -10.16 -6.83 1.55
CA VAL A 42 -10.71 -5.72 2.33
C VAL A 42 -11.91 -6.20 3.13
N GLY A 43 -11.74 -6.37 4.44
CA GLY A 43 -12.85 -6.31 5.37
C GLY A 43 -13.26 -4.86 5.56
N GLY A 44 -14.42 -4.46 5.03
CA GLY A 44 -15.11 -3.23 5.44
C GLY A 44 -14.89 -1.94 4.64
N VAL A 45 -13.97 -1.84 3.67
CA VAL A 45 -13.75 -0.57 2.94
C VAL A 45 -13.51 -0.70 1.41
N MET A 46 -14.09 0.24 0.67
CA MET A 46 -13.88 0.64 -0.74
C MET A 46 -14.71 -0.03 -1.86
N ASP A 47 -15.76 0.68 -2.29
CA ASP A 47 -16.39 0.60 -3.63
C ASP A 47 -15.43 1.00 -4.79
N ILE A 48 -14.14 1.19 -4.53
CA ILE A 48 -13.15 1.67 -5.53
C ILE A 48 -12.45 0.48 -6.22
N HIS A 49 -12.04 -0.53 -5.44
CA HIS A 49 -11.40 -1.73 -5.94
C HIS A 49 -11.47 -2.83 -4.87
N ASP A 50 -11.53 -4.09 -5.32
CA ASP A 50 -11.62 -5.29 -4.47
C ASP A 50 -10.33 -5.67 -3.72
N ARG A 51 -9.22 -4.97 -3.95
CA ARG A 51 -7.91 -5.28 -3.36
C ARG A 51 -7.13 -4.02 -2.99
N ARG A 52 -6.35 -4.09 -1.91
CA ARG A 52 -5.37 -3.07 -1.53
C ARG A 52 -4.03 -3.71 -1.15
N SER A 53 -2.97 -2.92 -1.22
CA SER A 53 -1.68 -3.31 -0.66
C SER A 53 -1.77 -3.40 0.87
N VAL A 54 -1.17 -4.44 1.44
CA VAL A 54 -0.96 -4.52 2.89
C VAL A 54 -0.03 -3.39 3.29
N SER A 55 -0.53 -2.49 4.12
CA SER A 55 0.18 -1.30 4.60
C SER A 55 0.55 -1.50 6.07
N LEU A 56 1.83 -1.34 6.40
CA LEU A 56 2.34 -1.55 7.75
C LEU A 56 2.69 -0.21 8.42
N PRO A 57 2.28 0.02 9.69
CA PRO A 57 2.78 1.12 10.49
C PRO A 57 4.31 1.07 10.61
N GLY A 58 4.95 2.22 10.87
CA GLY A 58 6.42 2.33 10.88
C GLY A 58 7.16 1.32 11.76
N LYS A 59 6.60 0.94 12.92
CA LYS A 59 7.20 -0.09 13.80
C LYS A 59 7.15 -1.48 13.17
N LEU A 60 6.01 -1.85 12.58
CA LEU A 60 5.86 -3.14 11.90
C LEU A 60 6.68 -3.17 10.60
N ALA A 61 6.82 -2.06 9.89
CA ALA A 61 7.72 -2.01 8.73
C ALA A 61 9.19 -2.27 9.09
N GLN A 62 9.65 -1.79 10.25
CA GLN A 62 11.00 -2.11 10.77
C GLN A 62 11.13 -3.59 11.13
N GLU A 63 10.12 -4.16 11.80
CA GLU A 63 10.09 -5.59 12.10
C GLU A 63 10.05 -6.44 10.82
N TRP A 64 9.30 -6.03 9.80
CA TRP A 64 9.21 -6.71 8.50
C TRP A 64 10.58 -6.80 7.80
N LEU A 65 11.39 -5.75 7.89
CA LEU A 65 12.71 -5.67 7.27
C LEU A 65 13.81 -6.40 8.08
N SER A 66 13.55 -6.75 9.33
CA SER A 66 14.56 -7.36 10.20
C SER A 66 14.83 -8.82 9.81
N PRO A 67 16.09 -9.20 9.51
CA PRO A 67 16.45 -10.60 9.24
C PRO A 67 16.23 -11.52 10.45
N ALA A 68 16.15 -10.95 11.66
CA ALA A 68 15.88 -11.70 12.88
C ALA A 68 14.39 -12.02 13.06
N THR A 69 13.50 -11.42 12.25
CA THR A 69 12.06 -11.67 12.33
C THR A 69 11.74 -13.07 11.81
N PRO A 70 11.12 -13.94 12.62
CA PRO A 70 10.74 -15.28 12.18
C PRO A 70 9.76 -15.22 11.01
N LYS A 71 9.89 -16.15 10.06
CA LYS A 71 9.01 -16.22 8.89
C LYS A 71 7.52 -16.29 9.26
N GLU A 72 7.18 -17.01 10.33
CA GLU A 72 5.80 -17.11 10.80
C GLU A 72 5.30 -15.76 11.35
N SER A 73 6.12 -15.02 12.10
CA SER A 73 5.76 -13.67 12.56
C SER A 73 5.50 -12.73 11.37
N ALA A 74 6.40 -12.72 10.39
CA ALA A 74 6.23 -11.92 9.16
C ALA A 74 4.93 -12.28 8.43
N LYS A 75 4.60 -13.57 8.34
CA LYS A 75 3.34 -14.04 7.77
C LYS A 75 2.12 -13.54 8.55
N GLN A 76 2.15 -13.61 9.88
CA GLN A 76 1.05 -13.10 10.72
C GLN A 76 0.86 -11.58 10.54
N MET A 77 1.95 -10.81 10.41
CA MET A 77 1.86 -9.36 10.18
C MET A 77 1.06 -9.04 8.93
N VAL A 78 1.35 -9.69 7.80
CA VAL A 78 0.65 -9.40 6.53
C VAL A 78 -0.76 -9.98 6.44
N LEU A 79 -1.09 -10.94 7.31
CA LEU A 79 -2.44 -11.52 7.40
C LEU A 79 -3.37 -10.73 8.33
N LEU A 80 -2.84 -10.15 9.41
CA LEU A 80 -3.64 -9.65 10.52
C LEU A 80 -3.40 -8.18 10.88
N LEU A 81 -2.26 -7.60 10.48
CA LEU A 81 -1.80 -6.29 10.97
C LEU A 81 -1.72 -5.23 9.86
N ASP A 82 -2.50 -5.42 8.78
CA ASP A 82 -2.72 -4.38 7.78
C ASP A 82 -3.42 -3.17 8.41
N GLU A 83 -3.03 -1.97 7.99
CA GLU A 83 -3.57 -0.73 8.53
C GLU A 83 -5.07 -0.60 8.38
N SER A 84 -5.72 -0.01 9.37
CA SER A 84 -7.16 0.16 9.31
C SER A 84 -7.53 1.14 8.19
N PRO A 85 -8.58 0.89 7.41
CA PRO A 85 -9.01 1.83 6.37
C PRO A 85 -9.29 3.25 6.86
N GLU A 86 -9.63 3.43 8.14
CA GLU A 86 -9.88 4.69 8.80
C GLU A 86 -8.61 5.54 8.93
N ALA A 87 -7.43 4.93 8.82
CA ALA A 87 -6.16 5.66 8.73
C ALA A 87 -6.03 6.43 7.40
N PHE A 88 -6.81 6.05 6.38
CA PHE A 88 -6.71 6.57 5.04
C PHE A 88 -7.80 7.59 4.69
N GLU A 89 -7.45 8.45 3.75
CA GLU A 89 -8.35 9.27 2.95
C GLU A 89 -8.06 9.02 1.47
N TRP A 90 -9.06 9.25 0.63
CA TRP A 90 -8.92 9.13 -0.82
C TRP A 90 -9.75 10.15 -1.55
N PHE A 91 -9.35 10.42 -2.79
CA PHE A 91 -10.04 11.39 -3.62
C PHE A 91 -9.76 11.22 -5.11
N LYS A 92 -10.69 11.73 -5.92
CA LYS A 92 -10.57 11.73 -7.38
C LYS A 92 -9.37 12.58 -7.82
N ILE A 93 -8.60 12.05 -8.77
CA ILE A 93 -7.52 12.75 -9.47
C ILE A 93 -7.80 12.80 -10.97
N ASP A 94 -6.97 13.54 -11.69
CA ASP A 94 -7.08 13.67 -13.15
C ASP A 94 -6.76 12.34 -13.86
N ARG A 95 -7.46 12.05 -14.96
CA ARG A 95 -7.25 10.83 -15.77
C ARG A 95 -5.88 10.79 -16.45
N ALA A 96 -5.18 11.91 -16.57
CA ALA A 96 -3.83 12.01 -17.09
C ALA A 96 -2.82 11.09 -16.37
N ILE A 97 -3.08 10.69 -15.12
CA ILE A 97 -2.24 9.71 -14.39
C ILE A 97 -2.15 8.35 -15.11
N GLY A 98 -3.14 7.99 -15.92
CA GLY A 98 -3.16 6.72 -16.65
C GLY A 98 -2.14 6.64 -17.80
N ASN A 99 -1.52 7.76 -18.19
CA ASN A 99 -0.44 7.79 -19.18
C ASN A 99 0.90 7.93 -18.47
N VAL A 100 1.70 6.86 -18.49
CA VAL A 100 3.01 6.76 -17.80
C VAL A 100 4.04 7.81 -18.23
N ARG A 101 3.84 8.47 -19.38
CA ARG A 101 4.71 9.57 -19.84
C ARG A 101 4.48 10.86 -19.04
N ASN A 102 3.35 10.96 -18.33
CA ASN A 102 3.05 12.10 -17.48
C ASN A 102 3.69 11.87 -16.10
N GLN A 103 4.59 12.77 -15.68
CA GLN A 103 5.32 12.68 -14.40
C GLN A 103 5.21 13.96 -13.55
N GLY A 104 4.29 14.86 -13.91
CA GLY A 104 4.14 16.17 -13.25
C GLY A 104 3.39 16.10 -11.91
N ARG A 105 3.72 17.00 -10.99
CA ARG A 105 3.05 17.12 -9.67
C ARG A 105 1.54 17.36 -9.74
N ALA A 106 1.04 17.88 -10.86
CA ALA A 106 -0.38 18.10 -11.08
C ALA A 106 -1.20 16.80 -11.06
N LEU A 107 -0.57 15.65 -11.35
CA LEU A 107 -1.26 14.36 -11.49
C LEU A 107 -1.87 13.83 -10.20
N ILE A 108 -1.36 14.27 -9.04
CA ILE A 108 -1.87 13.88 -7.71
C ILE A 108 -2.72 14.98 -7.07
N LYS A 109 -3.09 16.03 -7.83
CA LYS A 109 -3.97 17.09 -7.32
C LYS A 109 -5.41 16.60 -7.28
N LEU A 110 -6.09 16.97 -6.20
CA LEU A 110 -7.51 16.76 -5.97
C LEU A 110 -8.35 17.40 -7.09
N THR A 111 -9.25 16.63 -7.70
CA THR A 111 -10.27 17.12 -8.66
C THR A 111 -11.69 17.01 -8.13
N GLY A 112 -11.89 16.43 -6.94
CA GLY A 112 -13.20 16.20 -6.32
C GLY A 112 -13.22 16.49 -4.82
N GLN A 113 -14.06 15.77 -4.07
CA GLN A 113 -14.10 15.83 -2.61
C GLN A 113 -13.23 14.73 -2.00
N ILE A 114 -12.71 14.99 -0.80
CA ILE A 114 -12.00 13.99 0.01
C ILE A 114 -13.03 13.07 0.67
N GLN A 115 -12.75 11.79 0.62
CA GLN A 115 -13.50 10.70 1.25
C GLN A 115 -12.57 9.99 2.24
N CYS A 116 -13.16 9.38 3.25
CA CYS A 116 -12.44 8.83 4.41
C CYS A 116 -12.95 7.42 4.70
N GLY A 117 -12.06 6.54 5.20
CA GLY A 117 -12.48 5.23 5.71
C GLY A 117 -13.38 5.39 6.93
N ASP A 118 -14.61 4.90 6.85
CA ASP A 118 -15.52 4.81 8.00
C ASP A 118 -15.63 3.35 8.42
N TYR A 119 -15.21 3.03 9.65
CA TYR A 119 -15.41 1.70 10.21
C TYR A 119 -16.90 1.51 10.50
N LYS A 120 -17.60 0.68 9.72
CA LYS A 120 -18.89 0.14 10.14
C LYS A 120 -18.66 -1.18 10.85
N GLY A 121 -18.26 -1.10 12.12
CA GLY A 121 -18.26 -2.26 13.01
C GLY A 121 -19.68 -2.79 13.13
N ASN A 122 -19.89 -4.04 12.74
CA ASN A 122 -21.10 -4.76 13.11
C ASN A 122 -21.02 -5.07 14.61
N GLY A 123 -22.09 -4.75 15.33
CA GLY A 123 -22.35 -5.29 16.67
C GLY A 123 -22.71 -6.76 16.65
#